data_AF-A0A317I9U6-F1
#
_entry.id   AF-A0A317I9U6-F1
#
_cell.length_a   1.000
_cell.length_b   1.000
_cell.length_c   1.000
_cell.angle_alpha   90.00
_cell.angle_beta   90.00
_cell.angle_gamma   90.00
#
_symmetry.space_group_name_H-M   'P 1'
#
loop_
_entity.id
_entity.type
_entity.pdbx_description
1 polymer ?
#
loop_
_entity_poly.entity_id
_entity_poly.type
_entity_poly.pdbx_seq_one_letter_code
_entity_poly.pdbx_strand_id
1 'polypeptide(L)'
;MTSETHDDETVTTEVSGASDSELGNRERRPVLVSLRGELIGTPIPLERDRVVLGRALEADIRLNDFKTSRMHAQIITESDVTRGVRFRIKDLGSTNGTLVNGQVIQQAFLNDGDKIVIGDHLFRFDLLDEIDREFQQQIHRLLAHDELTGLLTSKSFFTELRREAGRAEGEGLPFCVLMIDIDHFKEVNDTYGHLVGSRTLRDMGMIVKAALRSGDVAARFGGEEFAAFLLEADYAQAVVAAERVRRAVEEHPFVASADLTADVASTFRLTISVGIAAYPDDATDPIKLVELADSALYRAKRAGRNLICAYQPSLAATDKPLPPRRG
;
A
#
# COMPACT_ATOMS: atom_id res chain seq x y z
N MET A 1 -8.34 -69.20 -17.39
CA MET A 1 -8.68 -68.62 -18.70
C MET A 1 -10.18 -68.41 -18.73
N THR A 2 -10.61 -67.21 -19.16
CA THR A 2 -11.97 -66.59 -19.18
C THR A 2 -12.13 -65.53 -18.07
N SER A 3 -11.48 -64.36 -18.14
CA SER A 3 -11.83 -63.15 -18.92
C SER A 3 -13.24 -62.62 -18.63
N GLU A 4 -13.38 -61.89 -17.51
CA GLU A 4 -14.48 -60.95 -17.29
C GLU A 4 -14.10 -59.61 -17.93
N THR A 5 -14.79 -59.24 -18.99
CA THR A 5 -14.77 -57.91 -19.61
C THR A 5 -15.77 -57.03 -18.87
N HIS A 6 -15.29 -56.07 -18.09
CA HIS A 6 -16.10 -54.93 -17.65
C HIS A 6 -16.08 -53.89 -18.77
N ASP A 7 -17.24 -53.66 -19.38
CA ASP A 7 -17.49 -52.51 -20.26
C ASP A 7 -17.54 -51.25 -19.39
N ASP A 8 -16.51 -50.43 -19.50
CA ASP A 8 -16.42 -49.11 -18.88
C ASP A 8 -17.08 -48.11 -19.84
N GLU A 9 -18.39 -47.88 -19.68
CA GLU A 9 -19.11 -46.83 -20.42
C GLU A 9 -18.55 -45.47 -20.00
N THR A 10 -17.68 -44.93 -20.85
CA THR A 10 -17.13 -43.58 -20.66
C THR A 10 -18.22 -42.59 -20.99
N VAL A 11 -18.80 -41.95 -19.96
CA VAL A 11 -19.71 -40.81 -20.15
C VAL A 11 -18.86 -39.61 -20.58
N THR A 12 -18.63 -39.47 -21.88
CA THR A 12 -18.12 -38.24 -22.48
C THR A 12 -19.17 -37.16 -22.27
N THR A 13 -18.95 -36.31 -21.26
CA THR A 13 -19.71 -35.06 -21.14
C THR A 13 -19.16 -34.13 -22.22
N GLU A 14 -19.85 -34.06 -23.35
CA GLU A 14 -19.59 -33.03 -24.35
C GLU A 14 -19.78 -31.67 -23.68
N VAL A 15 -18.67 -30.99 -23.40
CA VAL A 15 -18.67 -29.57 -23.04
C VAL A 15 -19.14 -28.85 -24.30
N SER A 16 -20.44 -28.56 -24.36
CA SER A 16 -21.02 -27.66 -25.35
C SER A 16 -20.23 -26.36 -25.27
N GLY A 17 -19.45 -26.07 -26.32
CA GLY A 17 -18.65 -24.86 -26.41
C GLY A 17 -19.56 -23.66 -26.19
N ALA A 18 -19.35 -22.96 -25.08
CA ALA A 18 -19.87 -21.62 -24.92
C ALA A 18 -19.27 -20.79 -26.05
N SER A 19 -20.12 -20.38 -27.00
CA SER A 19 -19.75 -19.44 -28.04
C SER A 19 -19.16 -18.18 -27.39
N ASP A 20 -18.04 -17.68 -27.91
CA ASP A 20 -17.36 -16.44 -27.50
C ASP A 20 -18.29 -15.21 -27.40
N SER A 21 -19.50 -15.27 -27.95
CA SER A 21 -20.52 -14.23 -27.88
C SER A 21 -21.24 -14.11 -26.53
N GLU A 22 -21.28 -15.14 -25.69
CA GLU A 22 -21.96 -15.08 -24.37
C GLU A 22 -21.07 -14.51 -23.26
N LEU A 23 -19.75 -14.53 -23.44
CA LEU A 23 -18.77 -13.82 -22.59
C LEU A 23 -18.66 -12.32 -22.93
N GLY A 24 -19.31 -11.88 -24.02
CA GLY A 24 -19.12 -10.58 -24.66
C GLY A 24 -19.83 -9.37 -24.01
N ASN A 25 -20.54 -9.54 -22.89
CA ASN A 25 -21.28 -8.44 -22.26
C ASN A 25 -20.92 -8.20 -20.78
N ARG A 26 -19.72 -8.61 -20.35
CA ARG A 26 -19.16 -8.09 -19.10
C ARG A 26 -18.68 -6.66 -19.36
N GLU A 27 -19.13 -5.72 -18.54
CA GLU A 27 -18.75 -4.31 -18.60
C GLU A 27 -17.24 -4.17 -18.34
N ARG A 28 -16.43 -4.28 -19.39
CA ARG A 28 -14.97 -4.16 -19.30
C ARG A 28 -14.61 -2.71 -19.05
N ARG A 29 -13.82 -2.47 -18.01
CA ARG A 29 -13.43 -1.12 -17.57
C ARG A 29 -11.99 -0.80 -17.99
N PRO A 30 -11.77 0.35 -18.62
CA PRO A 30 -10.44 0.78 -19.04
C PRO A 30 -9.59 1.20 -17.84
N VAL A 31 -8.38 0.67 -17.76
CA VAL A 31 -7.39 1.06 -16.74
C VAL A 31 -6.01 1.26 -17.36
N LEU A 32 -5.17 2.03 -16.66
CA LEU A 32 -3.73 2.02 -16.87
C LEU A 32 -3.05 1.30 -15.71
N VAL A 33 -2.30 0.24 -16.01
CA VAL A 33 -1.46 -0.44 -15.03
C VAL A 33 -0.04 0.07 -15.19
N SER A 34 0.51 0.70 -14.16
CA SER A 34 1.92 1.14 -14.20
C SER A 34 2.84 -0.09 -14.11
N LEU A 35 3.70 -0.28 -15.10
CA LEU A 35 4.76 -1.28 -15.12
C LEU A 35 6.09 -0.71 -14.63
N ARG A 36 6.25 0.62 -14.64
CA ARG A 36 7.42 1.36 -14.15
C ARG A 36 7.01 2.76 -13.69
N GLY A 37 7.47 3.18 -12.51
CA GLY A 37 7.22 4.51 -11.94
C GLY A 37 6.83 4.47 -10.46
N GLU A 38 6.18 5.53 -9.96
CA GLU A 38 5.75 5.62 -8.56
C GLU A 38 4.53 4.74 -8.24
N LEU A 39 3.72 4.37 -9.25
CA LEU A 39 2.44 3.68 -9.08
C LEU A 39 2.47 2.20 -9.53
N ILE A 40 3.65 1.56 -9.51
CA ILE A 40 3.84 0.19 -10.06
C ILE A 40 2.79 -0.79 -9.52
N GLY A 41 2.11 -1.50 -10.43
CA GLY A 41 1.14 -2.54 -10.12
C GLY A 41 -0.22 -2.04 -9.65
N THR A 42 -0.42 -0.73 -9.52
CA THR A 42 -1.73 -0.16 -9.17
C THR A 42 -2.52 0.14 -10.45
N PRO A 43 -3.70 -0.45 -10.65
CA PRO A 43 -4.57 -0.10 -11.77
C PRO A 43 -5.17 1.29 -11.53
N ILE A 44 -5.01 2.19 -12.50
CA ILE A 44 -5.57 3.55 -12.50
C ILE A 44 -6.82 3.53 -13.38
N PRO A 45 -8.04 3.61 -12.81
CA PRO A 45 -9.26 3.61 -13.60
C PRO A 45 -9.39 4.86 -14.47
N LEU A 46 -9.79 4.69 -15.72
CA LEU A 46 -10.08 5.80 -16.63
C LEU A 46 -11.59 6.13 -16.56
N GLU A 47 -11.99 6.79 -15.47
CA GLU A 47 -13.40 7.05 -15.14
C GLU A 47 -14.04 8.20 -15.93
N ARG A 48 -13.22 9.04 -16.56
CA ARG A 48 -13.66 10.22 -17.32
C ARG A 48 -13.56 9.94 -18.82
N ASP A 49 -14.43 10.57 -19.60
CA ASP A 49 -14.35 10.54 -21.08
C ASP A 49 -13.04 11.13 -21.62
N ARG A 50 -12.39 11.97 -20.81
CA ARG A 50 -11.11 12.58 -21.11
C ARG A 50 -10.25 12.54 -19.86
N VAL A 51 -9.10 11.86 -19.96
CA VAL A 51 -8.11 11.75 -18.90
C VAL A 51 -6.78 12.28 -19.41
N VAL A 52 -6.25 13.32 -18.78
CA VAL A 52 -4.97 13.94 -19.14
C VAL A 52 -3.86 13.44 -18.23
N LEU A 53 -2.75 13.04 -18.84
CA LEU A 53 -1.52 12.63 -18.17
C LEU A 53 -0.49 13.75 -18.28
N GLY A 54 0.19 14.08 -17.19
CA GLY A 54 1.21 15.12 -17.19
C GLY A 54 1.80 15.39 -15.81
N ARG A 55 2.89 16.16 -15.74
CA ARG A 55 3.55 16.45 -14.45
C ARG A 55 2.91 17.59 -13.66
N ALA A 56 2.01 18.34 -14.27
CA ALA A 56 1.39 19.48 -13.64
C ALA A 56 0.24 19.06 -12.72
N LEU A 57 -0.11 19.92 -11.75
CA LEU A 57 -1.17 19.63 -10.79
C LEU A 57 -2.55 19.55 -11.46
N GLU A 58 -2.70 20.18 -12.62
CA GLU A 58 -3.95 20.21 -13.39
C GLU A 58 -4.20 18.92 -14.20
N ALA A 59 -3.23 18.01 -14.27
CA ALA A 59 -3.41 16.73 -14.97
C ALA A 59 -4.24 15.75 -14.12
N ASP A 60 -5.12 14.98 -14.77
CA ASP A 60 -5.94 13.95 -14.10
C ASP A 60 -5.05 12.83 -13.52
N ILE A 61 -4.00 12.43 -14.25
CA ILE A 61 -2.97 11.51 -13.78
C ILE A 61 -1.64 12.26 -13.71
N ARG A 62 -1.22 12.56 -12.49
CA ARG A 62 0.02 13.29 -12.23
C ARG A 62 1.23 12.37 -12.33
N LEU A 63 2.18 12.74 -13.18
CA LEU A 63 3.42 12.01 -13.43
C LEU A 63 4.62 12.83 -12.96
N ASN A 64 5.17 12.49 -11.79
CA ASN A 64 6.28 13.23 -11.17
C ASN A 64 7.62 12.90 -11.82
N ASP A 65 7.84 13.43 -13.01
CA ASP A 65 9.07 13.25 -13.78
C ASP A 65 9.37 14.50 -14.63
N PHE A 66 10.63 14.94 -14.63
CA PHE A 66 11.08 16.09 -15.42
C PHE A 66 11.05 15.84 -16.92
N LYS A 67 11.11 14.58 -17.37
CA LYS A 67 10.93 14.23 -18.80
C LYS A 67 9.47 14.23 -19.22
N THR A 68 8.54 14.38 -18.29
CA THR A 68 7.12 14.48 -18.57
C THR A 68 6.71 15.96 -18.73
N SER A 69 6.10 16.33 -19.86
CA SER A 69 5.51 17.66 -20.05
C SER A 69 4.38 17.93 -19.05
N ARG A 70 4.08 19.22 -18.81
CA ARG A 70 3.04 19.65 -17.86
C ARG A 70 1.69 18.99 -18.14
N MET A 71 1.26 19.07 -19.39
CA MET A 71 0.17 18.29 -19.97
C MET A 71 0.81 17.52 -21.13
N HIS A 72 0.93 16.21 -21.02
CA HIS A 72 1.77 15.40 -21.92
C HIS A 72 0.93 14.67 -22.96
N ALA A 73 -0.06 13.91 -22.50
CA ALA A 73 -0.93 13.12 -23.34
C ALA A 73 -2.35 13.13 -22.79
N GLN A 74 -3.33 12.82 -23.63
CA GLN A 74 -4.73 12.68 -23.25
C GLN A 74 -5.28 11.37 -23.81
N ILE A 75 -5.99 10.62 -22.98
CA ILE A 75 -6.80 9.48 -23.40
C ILE A 75 -8.25 9.93 -23.47
N ILE A 76 -8.88 9.67 -24.61
CA ILE A 76 -10.27 10.05 -24.90
C ILE A 76 -11.08 8.77 -25.12
N THR A 77 -12.19 8.64 -24.41
CA THR A 77 -13.21 7.63 -24.63
C THR A 77 -14.12 8.08 -25.76
N GLU A 78 -14.23 7.27 -26.81
CA GLU A 78 -15.08 7.52 -27.97
C GLU A 78 -16.13 6.42 -28.08
N SER A 79 -17.40 6.78 -27.97
CA SER A 79 -18.50 5.84 -28.19
C SER A 79 -18.98 5.90 -29.64
N ASP A 80 -18.96 4.77 -30.33
CA ASP A 80 -19.47 4.61 -31.69
C ASP A 80 -20.66 3.63 -31.66
N VAL A 81 -21.79 4.04 -32.23
CA VAL A 81 -23.04 3.24 -32.27
C VAL A 81 -22.84 1.89 -32.97
N THR A 82 -21.89 1.80 -33.91
CA THR A 82 -21.59 0.60 -34.69
C THR A 82 -20.35 -0.16 -34.22
N ARG A 83 -19.38 0.52 -33.59
CA ARG A 83 -18.07 -0.06 -33.21
C ARG A 83 -17.86 -0.18 -31.70
N GLY A 84 -18.82 0.21 -30.88
CA GLY A 84 -18.71 0.20 -29.43
C GLY A 84 -17.81 1.31 -28.88
N VAL A 85 -17.38 1.16 -27.63
CA VAL A 85 -16.48 2.12 -26.96
C VAL A 85 -15.04 1.84 -27.39
N ARG A 86 -14.33 2.88 -27.83
CA ARG A 86 -12.91 2.86 -28.18
C ARG A 86 -12.15 3.94 -27.42
N PHE A 87 -10.85 3.72 -27.25
CA PHE A 87 -9.98 4.63 -26.51
C PHE A 87 -8.90 5.16 -27.44
N ARG A 88 -8.74 6.49 -27.50
CA ARG A 88 -7.74 7.13 -28.32
C ARG A 88 -6.79 7.93 -27.44
N ILE A 89 -5.50 7.62 -27.51
CA ILE A 89 -4.46 8.44 -26.91
C ILE A 89 -4.02 9.50 -27.92
N LYS A 90 -3.80 10.72 -27.42
CA LYS A 90 -3.30 11.86 -28.19
C LYS A 90 -2.15 12.53 -27.42
N ASP A 91 -1.03 12.75 -28.11
CA ASP A 91 0.06 13.58 -27.60
C ASP A 91 -0.35 15.07 -27.63
N LEU A 92 -0.05 15.80 -26.56
CA LEU A 92 -0.42 17.22 -26.40
C LEU A 92 0.73 18.17 -26.77
N GLY A 93 1.60 17.78 -27.71
CA GLY A 93 2.79 18.55 -28.08
C GLY A 93 3.89 18.40 -27.03
N SER A 94 4.05 17.19 -26.52
CA SER A 94 5.03 16.91 -25.47
C SER A 94 6.46 17.06 -25.99
N THR A 95 7.39 17.35 -25.09
CA THR A 95 8.80 17.57 -25.46
C THR A 95 9.51 16.28 -25.86
N ASN A 96 9.18 15.17 -25.20
CA ASN A 96 9.83 13.87 -25.39
C ASN A 96 8.98 12.86 -26.19
N GLY A 97 7.78 13.26 -26.60
CA GLY A 97 6.83 12.41 -27.33
C GLY A 97 6.13 11.39 -26.43
N THR A 98 4.93 11.01 -26.84
CA THR A 98 4.20 9.84 -26.32
C THR A 98 4.52 8.63 -27.20
N LEU A 99 4.92 7.51 -26.61
CA LEU A 99 5.15 6.27 -27.36
C LEU A 99 4.07 5.23 -27.04
N VAL A 100 3.58 4.55 -28.07
CA VAL A 100 2.71 3.36 -27.94
C VAL A 100 3.42 2.19 -28.62
N ASN A 101 3.65 1.10 -27.88
CA ASN A 101 4.39 -0.08 -28.33
C ASN A 101 5.75 0.24 -28.98
N GLY A 102 6.44 1.27 -28.45
CA GLY A 102 7.75 1.72 -28.92
C GLY A 102 7.72 2.69 -30.10
N GLN A 103 6.55 3.04 -30.62
CA GLN A 103 6.40 4.02 -31.71
C GLN A 103 5.92 5.36 -31.17
N VAL A 104 6.58 6.46 -31.54
CA VAL A 104 6.12 7.82 -31.21
C VAL A 104 4.83 8.10 -31.97
N ILE A 105 3.81 8.58 -31.26
CA ILE A 105 2.49 8.89 -31.83
C ILE A 105 2.15 10.37 -31.67
N GLN A 106 1.38 10.90 -32.61
CA GLN A 106 0.57 12.11 -32.35
C GLN A 106 -0.81 11.73 -31.81
N GLN A 107 -1.36 10.64 -32.35
CA GLN A 107 -2.58 10.00 -31.87
C GLN A 107 -2.62 8.53 -32.30
N ALA A 108 -3.23 7.67 -31.47
CA ALA A 108 -3.45 6.26 -31.79
C ALA A 108 -4.66 5.72 -31.02
N PHE A 109 -5.37 4.74 -31.60
CA PHE A 109 -6.33 3.94 -30.84
C PHE A 109 -5.59 2.91 -30.00
N LEU A 110 -6.03 2.74 -28.76
CA LEU A 110 -5.47 1.78 -27.81
C LEU A 110 -6.26 0.47 -27.88
N ASN A 111 -5.53 -0.64 -27.91
CA ASN A 111 -6.04 -1.99 -27.71
C ASN A 111 -5.60 -2.53 -26.36
N ASP A 112 -6.35 -3.51 -25.85
CA ASP A 112 -6.01 -4.23 -24.63
C ASP A 112 -4.58 -4.81 -24.70
N GLY A 113 -3.77 -4.52 -23.68
CA GLY A 113 -2.36 -4.90 -23.59
C GLY A 113 -1.35 -3.90 -24.17
N ASP A 114 -1.79 -2.79 -24.79
CA ASP A 114 -0.89 -1.79 -25.37
C ASP A 114 0.00 -1.11 -24.33
N LYS A 115 1.28 -0.92 -24.68
CA LYS A 115 2.29 -0.32 -23.79
C LYS A 115 2.47 1.15 -24.12
N ILE A 116 2.25 2.03 -23.14
CA ILE A 116 2.37 3.47 -23.28
C ILE A 116 3.59 3.96 -22.49
N VAL A 117 4.50 4.68 -23.14
CA VAL A 117 5.64 5.33 -22.48
C VAL A 117 5.47 6.84 -22.54
N ILE A 118 5.58 7.47 -21.37
CA ILE A 118 5.53 8.92 -21.17
C ILE A 118 6.66 9.28 -20.19
N GLY A 119 7.70 9.95 -20.69
CA GLY A 119 8.90 10.24 -19.89
C GLY A 119 9.55 8.95 -19.37
N ASP A 120 9.78 8.85 -18.06
CA ASP A 120 10.30 7.64 -17.40
C ASP A 120 9.21 6.63 -16.97
N HIS A 121 7.94 6.91 -17.27
CA HIS A 121 6.80 6.07 -16.92
C HIS A 121 6.42 5.10 -18.04
N LEU A 122 6.17 3.84 -17.68
CA LEU A 122 5.64 2.80 -18.58
C LEU A 122 4.32 2.29 -18.02
N PHE A 123 3.28 2.35 -18.84
CA PHE A 123 1.94 1.85 -18.55
C PHE A 123 1.55 0.74 -19.52
N ARG A 124 0.68 -0.15 -19.07
CA ARG A 124 -0.11 -1.03 -19.95
C ARG A 124 -1.56 -0.60 -19.88
N PHE A 125 -2.20 -0.44 -21.03
CA PHE A 125 -3.63 -0.19 -21.12
C PHE A 125 -4.37 -1.53 -21.11
N ASP A 126 -5.23 -1.75 -20.12
CA ASP A 126 -5.99 -2.99 -19.99
C ASP A 126 -7.51 -2.70 -19.93
N LEU A 127 -8.31 -3.61 -20.47
CA LEU A 127 -9.77 -3.64 -20.38
C LEU A 127 -10.22 -4.74 -19.43
N LEU A 128 -10.27 -4.42 -18.13
CA LEU A 128 -10.51 -5.41 -17.09
C LEU A 128 -12.01 -5.72 -16.93
N ASP A 129 -12.36 -7.00 -16.94
CA ASP A 129 -13.68 -7.43 -16.47
C ASP A 129 -13.74 -7.52 -14.92
N GLU A 130 -14.87 -7.98 -14.38
CA GLU A 130 -15.03 -8.10 -12.92
C GLU A 130 -14.05 -9.10 -12.29
N ILE A 131 -13.78 -10.22 -12.96
CA ILE A 131 -12.84 -11.25 -12.50
C ILE A 131 -11.41 -10.70 -12.54
N ASP A 132 -11.04 -10.01 -13.62
CA ASP A 132 -9.73 -9.38 -13.75
C ASP A 132 -9.51 -8.35 -12.65
N ARG A 133 -10.54 -7.57 -12.30
CA ARG A 133 -10.48 -6.59 -11.21
C ARG A 133 -10.30 -7.25 -9.86
N GLU A 134 -11.03 -8.32 -9.57
CA GLU A 134 -10.84 -9.10 -8.34
C GLU A 134 -9.43 -9.67 -8.26
N PHE A 135 -8.93 -10.25 -9.35
CA PHE A 135 -7.58 -10.79 -9.42
C PHE A 135 -6.51 -9.69 -9.23
N GLN A 136 -6.64 -8.55 -9.89
CA GLN A 136 -5.75 -7.40 -9.72
C GLN A 136 -5.78 -6.87 -8.29
N GLN A 137 -6.96 -6.81 -7.65
CA GLN A 137 -7.08 -6.42 -6.24
C GLN A 137 -6.38 -7.43 -5.31
N GLN A 138 -6.47 -8.73 -5.60
CA GLN A 138 -5.75 -9.75 -4.83
C GLN A 138 -4.23 -9.60 -4.98
N ILE A 139 -3.74 -9.44 -6.22
CA ILE A 139 -2.31 -9.19 -6.47
C ILE A 139 -1.84 -7.93 -5.75
N HIS A 140 -2.60 -6.84 -5.85
CA HIS A 140 -2.26 -5.60 -5.15
C HIS A 140 -2.22 -5.80 -3.64
N ARG A 141 -3.18 -6.53 -3.04
CA ARG A 141 -3.17 -6.83 -1.60
C ARG A 141 -1.92 -7.60 -1.19
N LEU A 142 -1.52 -8.62 -1.96
CA LEU A 142 -0.33 -9.43 -1.72
C LEU A 142 0.97 -8.61 -1.81
N LEU A 143 1.03 -7.65 -2.74
CA LEU A 143 2.19 -6.76 -2.86
C LEU A 143 2.19 -5.66 -1.79
N ALA A 144 1.00 -5.23 -1.36
CA ALA A 144 0.86 -4.10 -0.46
C ALA A 144 1.04 -4.46 1.02
N HIS A 145 0.81 -5.72 1.40
CA HIS A 145 0.85 -6.16 2.78
C HIS A 145 1.97 -7.15 3.04
N ASP A 146 2.59 -7.03 4.21
CA ASP A 146 3.53 -8.01 4.73
C ASP A 146 2.77 -9.29 5.13
N GLU A 147 3.19 -10.42 4.56
CA GLU A 147 2.50 -11.72 4.75
C GLU A 147 2.50 -12.21 6.20
N LEU A 148 3.50 -11.81 6.99
CA LEU A 148 3.64 -12.26 8.37
C LEU A 148 2.69 -11.52 9.32
N THR A 149 2.59 -10.20 9.16
CA THR A 149 1.92 -9.29 10.09
C THR A 149 0.56 -8.80 9.58
N GLY A 150 0.32 -8.85 8.27
CA GLY A 150 -0.89 -8.31 7.63
C GLY A 150 -0.97 -6.78 7.65
N LEU A 151 0.12 -6.10 8.04
CA LEU A 151 0.29 -4.64 7.91
C LEU A 151 0.80 -4.30 6.52
N LEU A 152 0.88 -3.01 6.17
CA LEU A 152 1.52 -2.61 4.91
C LEU A 152 3.00 -3.01 4.88
N THR A 153 3.52 -3.22 3.67
CA THR A 153 4.97 -3.27 3.45
C THR A 153 5.55 -1.87 3.57
N SER A 154 6.86 -1.77 3.86
CA SER A 154 7.59 -0.48 3.85
C SER A 154 7.42 0.30 2.54
N LYS A 155 7.41 -0.40 1.40
CA LYS A 155 7.16 0.23 0.10
C LYS A 155 5.77 0.88 0.04
N SER A 156 4.73 0.15 0.43
CA SER A 156 3.35 0.67 0.44
C SER A 156 3.15 1.77 1.47
N PHE A 157 3.83 1.70 2.61
CA PHE A 157 3.84 2.77 3.60
C PHE A 157 4.30 4.10 3.00
N PHE A 158 5.44 4.11 2.28
CA PHE A 158 5.93 5.33 1.63
C PHE A 158 4.99 5.85 0.53
N THR A 159 4.35 4.95 -0.22
CA THR A 159 3.35 5.35 -1.23
C THR A 159 2.19 6.08 -0.58
N GLU A 160 1.60 5.53 0.48
CA GLU A 160 0.49 6.17 1.20
C GLU A 160 0.93 7.43 1.94
N LEU A 161 2.14 7.46 2.52
CA LEU A 161 2.67 8.63 3.21
C LEU A 161 2.88 9.82 2.25
N ARG A 162 3.38 9.58 1.02
CA ARG A 162 3.51 10.62 -0.01
C ARG A 162 2.15 11.15 -0.45
N ARG A 163 1.17 10.25 -0.61
CA ARG A 163 -0.21 10.62 -0.93
C ARG A 163 -0.80 11.51 0.16
N GLU A 164 -0.59 11.14 1.41
CA GLU A 164 -1.06 11.92 2.56
C GLU A 164 -0.38 13.29 2.63
N ALA A 165 0.93 13.37 2.43
CA ALA A 165 1.63 14.66 2.40
C ALA A 165 1.09 15.61 1.32
N GLY A 166 0.76 15.08 0.14
CA GLY A 166 0.10 15.88 -0.92
C GLY A 166 -1.30 16.35 -0.55
N ARG A 167 -2.08 15.53 0.18
CA ARG A 167 -3.40 15.92 0.70
C ARG A 167 -3.26 16.98 1.80
N ALA A 168 -2.39 16.74 2.77
CA ALA A 168 -2.10 17.59 3.90
C ALA A 168 -1.62 18.99 3.47
N GLU A 169 -0.80 19.08 2.42
CA GLU A 169 -0.37 20.36 1.84
C GLU A 169 -1.56 21.17 1.29
N GLY A 170 -2.49 20.51 0.61
CA GLY A 170 -3.67 21.17 0.03
C GLY A 170 -4.73 21.57 1.07
N GLU A 171 -4.90 20.77 2.12
CA GLU A 171 -5.93 20.96 3.16
C GLU A 171 -5.42 21.70 4.40
N GLY A 172 -4.10 21.84 4.56
CA GLY A 172 -3.46 22.42 5.74
C GLY A 172 -3.63 21.59 7.01
N LEU A 173 -3.75 20.26 6.87
CA LEU A 173 -3.99 19.33 7.99
C LEU A 173 -2.68 18.67 8.45
N PRO A 174 -2.37 18.65 9.76
CA PRO A 174 -1.15 18.01 10.26
C PRO A 174 -1.31 16.49 10.30
N PHE A 175 -0.20 15.77 10.28
CA PHE A 175 -0.16 14.34 10.60
C PHE A 175 1.16 14.00 11.28
N CYS A 176 1.22 12.89 12.01
CA CYS A 176 2.44 12.45 12.69
C CYS A 176 2.89 11.09 12.21
N VAL A 177 4.20 10.87 12.10
CA VAL A 177 4.85 9.59 11.81
C VAL A 177 5.42 9.01 13.09
N LEU A 178 5.20 7.71 13.30
CA LEU A 178 5.74 6.91 14.38
C LEU A 178 6.70 5.87 13.79
N MET A 179 7.91 5.81 14.33
CA MET A 179 8.86 4.70 14.13
C MET A 179 8.91 3.87 15.40
N ILE A 180 8.69 2.57 15.28
CA ILE A 180 8.48 1.65 16.40
C ILE A 180 9.44 0.48 16.23
N ASP A 181 10.11 0.07 17.31
CA ASP A 181 11.00 -1.09 17.29
C ASP A 181 10.83 -1.92 18.56
N ILE A 182 10.88 -3.25 18.38
CA ILE A 182 10.77 -4.21 19.48
C ILE A 182 12.10 -4.26 20.24
N ASP A 183 12.05 -3.88 21.50
CA ASP A 183 13.21 -3.89 22.37
C ASP A 183 13.66 -5.34 22.62
N HIS A 184 14.97 -5.59 22.42
CA HIS A 184 15.60 -6.88 22.65
C HIS A 184 15.05 -8.05 21.81
N PHE A 185 14.50 -7.78 20.62
CA PHE A 185 13.92 -8.84 19.76
C PHE A 185 14.89 -9.97 19.40
N LYS A 186 16.18 -9.66 19.24
CA LYS A 186 17.20 -10.70 19.02
C LYS A 186 17.23 -11.73 20.15
N GLU A 187 17.06 -11.32 21.40
CA GLU A 187 17.04 -12.24 22.55
C GLU A 187 15.85 -13.20 22.50
N VAL A 188 14.72 -12.78 21.91
CA VAL A 188 13.57 -13.66 21.67
C VAL A 188 13.93 -14.78 20.70
N ASN A 189 14.57 -14.43 19.58
CA ASN A 189 15.01 -15.42 18.60
C ASN A 189 16.07 -16.35 19.18
N ASP A 190 17.04 -15.80 19.91
CA ASP A 190 18.14 -16.56 20.49
C ASP A 190 17.64 -17.51 21.61
N THR A 191 16.61 -17.11 22.36
CA THR A 191 16.06 -17.90 23.48
C THR A 191 15.00 -18.91 23.05
N TYR A 192 14.07 -18.51 22.18
CA TYR A 192 12.88 -19.30 21.84
C TYR A 192 12.83 -19.78 20.38
N GLY A 193 13.80 -19.38 19.56
CA GLY A 193 13.90 -19.72 18.15
C GLY A 193 13.04 -18.85 17.22
N HIS A 194 13.37 -18.90 15.93
CA HIS A 194 12.77 -18.04 14.90
C HIS A 194 11.27 -18.25 14.68
N LEU A 195 10.72 -19.42 15.01
CA LEU A 195 9.27 -19.66 14.91
C LEU A 195 8.51 -18.82 15.95
N VAL A 196 9.02 -18.74 17.17
CA VAL A 196 8.46 -17.88 18.22
C VAL A 196 8.69 -16.41 17.89
N GLY A 197 9.86 -16.05 17.34
CA GLY A 197 10.10 -14.69 16.84
C GLY A 197 9.11 -14.28 15.74
N SER A 198 8.84 -15.16 14.78
CA SER A 198 7.86 -14.90 13.70
C SER A 198 6.44 -14.72 14.25
N ARG A 199 6.05 -15.55 15.23
CA ARG A 199 4.78 -15.39 15.93
C ARG A 199 4.70 -14.07 16.70
N THR A 200 5.77 -13.70 17.39
CA THR A 200 5.89 -12.43 18.11
C THR A 200 5.68 -11.23 17.18
N LEU A 201 6.26 -11.27 15.97
CA LEU A 201 6.06 -10.23 14.97
C LEU A 201 4.61 -10.18 14.48
N ARG A 202 3.96 -11.34 14.29
CA ARG A 202 2.53 -11.42 13.94
C ARG A 202 1.67 -10.80 15.05
N ASP A 203 1.93 -11.14 16.31
CA ASP A 203 1.24 -10.59 17.47
C ASP A 203 1.45 -9.07 17.56
N MET A 204 2.68 -8.60 17.34
CA MET A 204 3.00 -7.18 17.26
C MET A 204 2.19 -6.45 16.19
N GLY A 205 2.07 -7.03 14.99
CA GLY A 205 1.24 -6.48 13.91
C GLY A 205 -0.23 -6.31 14.33
N MET A 206 -0.79 -7.30 15.03
CA MET A 206 -2.16 -7.24 15.55
C MET A 206 -2.31 -6.17 16.63
N ILE A 207 -1.37 -6.09 17.57
CA ILE A 207 -1.39 -5.11 18.67
C ILE A 207 -1.33 -3.69 18.13
N VAL A 208 -0.37 -3.40 17.23
CA VAL A 208 -0.24 -2.08 16.60
C VAL A 208 -1.53 -1.71 15.88
N LYS A 209 -2.07 -2.60 15.05
CA LYS A 209 -3.30 -2.33 14.30
C LYS A 209 -4.51 -2.06 15.20
N ALA A 210 -4.66 -2.83 16.28
CA ALA A 210 -5.76 -2.67 17.23
C ALA A 210 -5.63 -1.42 18.10
N ALA A 211 -4.40 -1.00 18.38
CA ALA A 211 -4.11 0.20 19.16
C ALA A 211 -4.22 1.49 18.34
N LEU A 212 -4.23 1.44 17.02
CA LEU A 212 -4.47 2.60 16.17
C LEU A 212 -5.97 2.78 15.89
N ARG A 213 -6.40 4.00 15.56
CA ARG A 213 -7.81 4.24 15.20
C ARG A 213 -8.05 3.92 13.72
N SER A 214 -9.32 3.76 13.36
CA SER A 214 -9.71 3.54 11.97
C SER A 214 -9.25 4.70 11.08
N GLY A 215 -8.58 4.36 9.98
CA GLY A 215 -8.00 5.31 9.03
C GLY A 215 -6.52 5.60 9.24
N ASP A 216 -5.96 5.40 10.44
CA ASP A 216 -4.51 5.45 10.62
C ASP A 216 -3.86 4.28 9.88
N VAL A 217 -2.62 4.49 9.45
CA VAL A 217 -1.88 3.52 8.63
C VAL A 217 -0.73 2.95 9.42
N ALA A 218 -0.55 1.63 9.36
CA ALA A 218 0.57 0.91 9.95
C ALA A 218 1.22 -0.03 8.96
N ALA A 219 2.52 -0.21 9.11
CA ALA A 219 3.37 -1.01 8.25
C ALA A 219 4.43 -1.76 9.04
N ARG A 220 4.86 -2.91 8.51
CA ARG A 220 6.14 -3.50 8.88
C ARG A 220 7.23 -2.85 8.03
N PHE A 221 8.12 -2.12 8.69
CA PHE A 221 9.12 -1.30 8.03
C PHE A 221 10.36 -2.10 7.61
N GLY A 222 10.77 -3.06 8.44
CA GLY A 222 11.84 -4.02 8.12
C GLY A 222 12.26 -4.82 9.35
N GLY A 223 12.58 -6.11 9.22
CA GLY A 223 12.99 -6.93 10.38
C GLY A 223 11.94 -6.92 11.51
N GLU A 224 12.32 -6.36 12.65
CA GLU A 224 11.50 -6.08 13.84
C GLU A 224 10.95 -4.63 13.96
N GLU A 225 11.17 -3.79 12.96
CA GLU A 225 10.74 -2.41 12.92
C GLU A 225 9.36 -2.26 12.28
N PHE A 226 8.55 -1.39 12.88
CA PHE A 226 7.22 -1.03 12.46
C PHE A 226 7.13 0.48 12.28
N ALA A 227 6.26 0.92 11.39
CA ALA A 227 5.99 2.33 11.17
C ALA A 227 4.49 2.57 11.17
N ALA A 228 4.08 3.76 11.59
CA ALA A 228 2.71 4.22 11.46
C ALA A 228 2.65 5.71 11.12
N PHE A 229 1.55 6.15 10.51
CA PHE A 229 1.24 7.57 10.49
C PHE A 229 -0.22 7.83 10.90
N LEU A 230 -0.38 8.88 11.68
CA LEU A 230 -1.63 9.27 12.33
C LEU A 230 -2.15 10.51 11.60
N LEU A 231 -3.29 10.35 10.94
CA LEU A 231 -3.89 11.40 10.11
C LEU A 231 -4.39 12.56 10.98
N GLU A 232 -4.40 13.81 10.54
CA GLU A 232 -5.05 14.91 11.30
C GLU A 232 -4.67 14.94 12.80
N ALA A 233 -3.39 14.70 13.08
CA ALA A 233 -2.88 14.49 14.43
C ALA A 233 -1.70 15.41 14.70
N ASP A 234 -1.77 16.13 15.81
CA ASP A 234 -0.63 16.87 16.36
C ASP A 234 0.26 15.98 17.25
N TYR A 235 1.36 16.55 17.74
CA TYR A 235 2.31 15.88 18.61
C TYR A 235 1.68 15.30 19.88
N ALA A 236 0.80 16.05 20.56
CA ALA A 236 0.21 15.60 21.81
C ALA A 236 -0.67 14.38 21.57
N GLN A 237 -1.46 14.41 20.50
CA GLN A 237 -2.28 13.28 20.08
C GLN A 237 -1.45 12.09 19.64
N ALA A 238 -0.33 12.32 18.95
CA ALA A 238 0.60 11.27 18.55
C ALA A 238 1.27 10.60 19.74
N VAL A 239 1.65 11.35 20.77
CA VAL A 239 2.18 10.82 22.03
C VAL A 239 1.15 9.92 22.71
N VAL A 240 -0.12 10.35 22.79
CA VAL A 240 -1.20 9.54 23.36
C VAL A 240 -1.38 8.22 22.59
N ALA A 241 -1.35 8.27 21.26
CA ALA A 241 -1.46 7.06 20.42
C ALA A 241 -0.25 6.14 20.58
N ALA A 242 0.96 6.70 20.56
CA ALA A 242 2.20 5.95 20.77
C ALA A 242 2.24 5.28 22.15
N GLU A 243 1.80 5.96 23.20
CA GLU A 243 1.73 5.40 24.56
C GLU A 243 0.70 4.29 24.67
N ARG A 244 -0.43 4.42 23.97
CA ARG A 244 -1.41 3.33 23.87
C ARG A 244 -0.80 2.08 23.22
N VAL A 245 -0.04 2.24 22.13
CA VAL A 245 0.67 1.11 21.49
C VAL A 245 1.72 0.53 22.44
N ARG A 246 2.57 1.36 23.05
CA ARG A 246 3.64 0.95 23.98
C ARG A 246 3.08 0.13 25.14
N ARG A 247 2.04 0.63 25.81
CA ARG A 247 1.38 -0.07 26.92
C ARG A 247 0.70 -1.35 26.47
N ALA A 248 0.02 -1.35 25.32
CA ALA A 248 -0.63 -2.56 24.81
C ALA A 248 0.39 -3.68 24.54
N VAL A 249 1.59 -3.36 24.05
CA VAL A 249 2.68 -4.33 23.86
C VAL A 249 3.23 -4.82 25.20
N GLU A 250 3.55 -3.90 26.11
CA GLU A 250 4.05 -4.23 27.45
C GLU A 250 3.07 -5.13 28.24
N GLU A 251 1.77 -4.83 28.10
CA GLU A 251 0.67 -5.56 28.74
C GLU A 251 0.24 -6.81 27.96
N HIS A 252 0.82 -7.12 26.81
CA HIS A 252 0.56 -8.36 26.08
C HIS A 252 1.41 -9.55 26.58
N PRO A 253 0.81 -10.71 26.90
CA PRO A 253 1.55 -11.93 27.21
C PRO A 253 1.91 -12.70 25.92
N PHE A 254 3.16 -12.56 25.47
CA PHE A 254 3.65 -13.29 24.29
C PHE A 254 3.89 -14.77 24.62
N VAL A 255 3.60 -15.68 23.68
CA VAL A 255 3.71 -17.12 23.92
C VAL A 255 5.09 -17.64 23.54
N ALA A 256 5.78 -18.29 24.47
CA ALA A 256 7.15 -18.81 24.32
C ALA A 256 7.25 -20.21 23.68
N SER A 257 6.11 -20.86 23.39
CA SER A 257 6.07 -22.16 22.70
C SER A 257 5.57 -22.04 21.27
N ALA A 258 6.24 -22.76 20.36
CA ALA A 258 5.75 -22.98 19.00
C ALA A 258 4.64 -24.05 18.94
N ASP A 259 4.59 -24.95 19.94
CA ASP A 259 3.60 -26.02 20.03
C ASP A 259 2.43 -25.59 20.93
N LEU A 260 1.26 -25.45 20.33
CA LEU A 260 0.01 -25.05 21.01
C LEU A 260 -0.64 -26.21 21.77
N THR A 261 -0.10 -27.42 21.65
CA THR A 261 -0.63 -28.64 22.30
C THR A 261 -0.04 -28.90 23.69
N ALA A 262 0.95 -28.12 24.12
CA ALA A 262 1.52 -28.24 25.45
C ALA A 262 0.55 -27.69 26.52
N ASP A 263 0.27 -28.50 27.54
CA ASP A 263 -0.71 -28.23 28.61
C ASP A 263 -0.44 -26.94 29.45
N VAL A 264 0.72 -26.30 29.27
CA VAL A 264 1.01 -24.97 29.83
C VAL A 264 1.80 -24.16 28.79
N ALA A 265 1.14 -23.20 28.15
CA ALA A 265 1.82 -22.21 27.31
C ALA A 265 2.62 -21.26 28.23
N SER A 266 3.95 -21.38 28.24
CA SER A 266 4.82 -20.40 28.88
C SER A 266 4.70 -19.06 28.15
N THR A 267 4.68 -17.95 28.92
CA THR A 267 4.57 -16.60 28.36
C THR A 267 5.74 -15.72 28.77
N PHE A 268 6.07 -14.74 27.94
CA PHE A 268 7.06 -13.71 28.21
C PHE A 268 6.51 -12.31 27.89
N ARG A 269 7.25 -11.28 28.31
CA ARG A 269 6.90 -9.87 28.11
C ARG A 269 7.94 -9.22 27.23
N LEU A 270 7.49 -8.28 26.40
CA LEU A 270 8.35 -7.44 25.57
C LEU A 270 7.95 -5.99 25.75
N THR A 271 8.85 -5.12 25.36
CA THR A 271 8.62 -3.68 25.33
C THR A 271 8.99 -3.16 23.94
N ILE A 272 8.56 -1.95 23.64
CA ILE A 272 8.90 -1.27 22.40
C ILE A 272 9.40 0.14 22.71
N SER A 273 10.30 0.61 21.87
CA SER A 273 10.69 2.02 21.82
C SER A 273 9.98 2.68 20.65
N VAL A 274 9.60 3.96 20.81
CA VAL A 274 8.89 4.72 19.77
C VAL A 274 9.50 6.10 19.55
N GLY A 275 9.72 6.45 18.29
CA GLY A 275 10.09 7.79 17.84
C GLY A 275 8.95 8.46 17.09
N ILE A 276 8.74 9.76 17.29
CA ILE A 276 7.66 10.54 16.66
C ILE A 276 8.23 11.74 15.91
N ALA A 277 7.70 12.03 14.73
CA ALA A 277 7.89 13.29 14.02
C ALA A 277 6.56 13.80 13.44
N ALA A 278 6.40 15.12 13.31
CA ALA A 278 5.17 15.78 12.89
C ALA A 278 5.33 16.54 11.56
N TYR A 279 4.37 16.35 10.66
CA TYR A 279 4.18 17.17 9.47
C TYR A 279 3.21 18.33 9.78
N PRO A 280 3.46 19.56 9.28
CA PRO A 280 4.64 19.98 8.53
C PRO A 280 5.78 20.49 9.43
N ASP A 281 5.59 20.52 10.75
CA ASP A 281 6.43 21.26 11.71
C ASP A 281 7.90 20.78 11.75
N ASP A 282 8.14 19.48 11.60
CA ASP A 282 9.51 18.92 11.54
C ASP A 282 10.06 18.86 10.13
N ALA A 283 9.22 18.46 9.17
CA ALA A 283 9.58 18.31 7.77
C ALA A 283 8.33 18.24 6.89
N THR A 284 8.43 18.81 5.68
CA THR A 284 7.42 18.67 4.63
C THR A 284 7.71 17.53 3.66
N ASP A 285 8.94 17.01 3.64
CA ASP A 285 9.31 15.85 2.84
C ASP A 285 9.02 14.55 3.61
N PRO A 286 8.19 13.63 3.07
CA PRO A 286 7.87 12.35 3.70
C PRO A 286 9.08 11.50 4.09
N ILE A 287 10.12 11.48 3.24
CA ILE A 287 11.33 10.69 3.53
C ILE A 287 12.04 11.31 4.73
N LYS A 288 12.25 12.63 4.70
CA LYS A 288 12.87 13.32 5.82
C LYS A 288 12.11 13.12 7.12
N LEU A 289 10.78 13.16 7.09
CA LEU A 289 9.95 13.00 8.27
C LEU A 289 10.16 11.63 8.95
N VAL A 290 10.27 10.55 8.16
CA VAL A 290 10.60 9.21 8.66
C VAL A 290 12.00 9.18 9.29
N GLU A 291 13.01 9.80 8.67
CA GLU A 291 14.36 9.90 9.25
C GLU A 291 14.37 10.62 10.61
N LEU A 292 13.54 11.65 10.78
CA LEU A 292 13.46 12.40 12.03
C LEU A 292 12.77 11.57 13.13
N ALA A 293 11.72 10.82 12.78
CA ALA A 293 11.08 9.88 13.69
C ALA A 293 12.04 8.75 14.09
N ASP A 294 12.83 8.20 13.16
CA ASP A 294 13.86 7.21 13.44
C ASP A 294 14.97 7.75 14.37
N SER A 295 15.41 9.00 14.15
CA SER A 295 16.34 9.67 15.05
C SER A 295 15.79 9.78 16.47
N ALA A 296 14.48 10.04 16.63
CA ALA A 296 13.82 10.08 17.92
C ALA A 296 13.70 8.68 18.55
N LEU A 297 13.41 7.65 17.75
CA LEU A 297 13.40 6.24 18.19
C LEU A 297 14.77 5.83 18.74
N TYR A 298 15.84 6.20 18.03
CA TYR A 298 17.20 5.96 18.50
C TYR A 298 17.49 6.61 19.86
N ARG A 299 16.94 7.81 20.12
CA ARG A 299 17.04 8.45 21.44
C ARG A 299 16.28 7.67 22.51
N ALA A 300 15.09 7.16 22.23
CA ALA A 300 14.34 6.31 23.16
C ALA A 300 15.14 5.05 23.53
N LYS A 301 15.74 4.37 22.54
CA LYS A 301 16.60 3.20 22.77
C LYS A 301 17.81 3.53 23.65
N ARG A 302 18.45 4.70 23.45
CA ARG A 302 19.59 5.15 24.27
C ARG A 302 19.21 5.62 25.67
N ALA A 303 17.98 6.11 25.85
CA ALA A 303 17.48 6.62 27.12
C ALA A 303 16.99 5.51 28.07
N GLY A 304 17.06 4.24 27.65
CA GLY A 304 16.69 3.10 28.49
C GLY A 304 15.65 2.16 27.88
N ARG A 305 15.21 2.39 26.63
CA ARG A 305 14.16 1.62 25.95
C ARG A 305 12.79 1.71 26.65
N ASN A 306 11.76 1.07 26.11
CA ASN A 306 10.40 1.12 26.64
C ASN A 306 9.88 2.56 26.84
N LEU A 307 10.20 3.44 25.88
CA LEU A 307 9.98 4.89 25.98
C LEU A 307 9.54 5.46 24.64
N ILE A 308 8.93 6.64 24.72
CA ILE A 308 8.54 7.44 23.56
C ILE A 308 9.42 8.68 23.52
N CYS A 309 9.88 9.04 22.33
CA CYS A 309 10.60 10.28 22.10
C CYS A 309 9.98 11.01 20.90
N ALA A 310 9.59 12.26 21.10
CA ALA A 310 9.28 13.17 19.99
C ALA A 310 10.57 13.76 19.40
N TYR A 311 10.58 14.02 18.09
CA TYR A 311 11.72 14.61 17.40
C TYR A 311 11.98 16.03 17.92
N GLN A 312 10.96 16.88 17.89
CA GLN A 312 10.95 18.15 18.62
C GLN A 312 10.38 17.93 20.03
N PRO A 313 11.11 18.31 21.09
CA PRO A 313 10.69 18.07 22.48
C PRO A 313 9.55 18.97 22.98
N SER A 314 8.94 19.81 22.14
CA SER A 314 7.91 20.77 22.56
C SER A 314 6.51 20.30 22.20
N LEU A 315 5.79 19.77 23.18
CA LEU A 315 4.46 20.23 23.61
C LEU A 315 3.96 19.30 24.73
N ALA A 316 3.52 19.88 25.83
CA ALA A 316 2.90 19.15 26.93
C ALA A 316 1.79 18.26 26.38
N ALA A 317 1.82 16.97 26.72
CA ALA A 317 0.77 16.02 26.38
C ALA A 317 -0.57 16.58 26.89
N THR A 318 -1.42 17.05 25.98
CA THR A 318 -2.81 17.32 26.31
C THR A 318 -3.58 16.01 26.20
N ASP A 319 -4.30 15.62 27.25
CA ASP A 319 -5.21 14.46 27.31
C ASP A 319 -6.39 14.53 26.32
N LYS A 320 -6.30 15.35 25.27
CA LYS A 320 -7.34 15.45 24.26
C LYS A 320 -7.27 14.21 23.36
N PRO A 321 -8.32 13.38 23.33
CA PRO A 321 -8.37 12.25 22.41
C PRO A 321 -8.37 12.73 20.96
N LEU A 322 -7.80 11.91 20.06
CA LEU A 322 -7.95 12.10 18.61
C LEU A 322 -9.45 12.20 18.26
N PRO A 323 -9.87 13.20 17.48
CA PRO A 323 -11.26 13.26 17.05
C PRO A 323 -11.61 12.00 16.23
N PRO A 324 -12.83 11.46 16.38
CA PRO A 324 -13.30 10.35 15.54
C PRO A 324 -13.44 10.84 14.09
N ARG A 325 -12.96 10.05 13.13
CA ARG A 325 -13.21 10.33 11.72
C ARG A 325 -14.70 10.21 11.41
N ARG A 326 -15.24 11.18 10.68
CA ARG A 326 -16.56 11.04 10.05
C ARG A 326 -16.42 9.98 8.96
N GLY A 327 -17.26 8.95 9.03
CA GLY A 327 -17.33 7.87 8.04
C GLY A 327 -17.87 8.33 6.70
#